data_AF-A0A7H0LEK5-F1
#
_entry.id   AF-A0A7H0LEK5-F1
#
_cell.length_a   1.000
_cell.length_b   1.000
_cell.length_c   1.000
_cell.angle_alpha   90.00
_cell.angle_beta   90.00
_cell.angle_gamma   90.00
#
_symmetry.space_group_name_H-M   'P 1'
#
loop_
_entity.id
_entity.type
_entity.pdbx_description
1 polymer ?
#
loop_
_entity_poly.entity_id
_entity_poly.type
_entity_poly.pdbx_seq_one_letter_code
_entity_poly.pdbx_strand_id
1 'polypeptide(L)'
;MKSYFLIGFESAERAQAALSDFFAGQSGETWVLFANADDPMAYFYLGTNEYGEFEEFAKDANLIQADISGRHFNEDDKIVAVLAGLRDRIGGYIFNDDDMKLR
;
A
#
# COMPACT_ATOMS: atom_id res chain seq x y z
N MET A 1 4.60 -4.29 -13.72
CA MET A 1 4.93 -3.27 -12.70
C MET A 1 4.97 -4.00 -11.39
N LYS A 2 5.92 -3.70 -10.51
CA LYS A 2 6.05 -4.42 -9.24
C LYS A 2 5.14 -3.77 -8.21
N SER A 3 4.39 -4.58 -7.47
CA SER A 3 3.38 -4.09 -6.55
C SER A 3 3.44 -4.80 -5.21
N TYR A 4 3.05 -4.09 -4.16
CA TYR A 4 2.86 -4.64 -2.82
C TYR A 4 1.48 -4.24 -2.32
N PHE A 5 0.92 -5.06 -1.45
CA PHE A 5 -0.45 -4.91 -1.00
C PHE A 5 -0.50 -4.98 0.51
N LEU A 6 -1.29 -4.13 1.14
CA LEU A 6 -1.72 -4.28 2.53
C LEU A 6 -3.24 -4.51 2.50
N ILE A 7 -3.71 -5.67 2.97
CA ILE A 7 -5.11 -6.08 2.84
C ILE A 7 -5.66 -6.60 4.18
N GLY A 8 -6.98 -6.50 4.34
CA GLY A 8 -7.69 -7.10 5.47
C GLY A 8 -7.73 -6.21 6.72
N PHE A 9 -7.52 -4.91 6.56
CA PHE A 9 -7.77 -3.93 7.62
C PHE A 9 -9.25 -3.52 7.65
N GLU A 10 -9.74 -3.11 8.83
CA GLU A 10 -11.18 -3.01 9.09
C GLU A 10 -11.85 -1.74 8.54
N SER A 11 -11.12 -0.63 8.40
CA SER A 11 -11.71 0.68 8.09
C SER A 11 -10.94 1.42 7.00
N ALA A 12 -11.59 1.62 5.85
CA ALA A 12 -11.10 2.44 4.75
C ALA A 12 -10.85 3.90 5.18
N GLU A 13 -11.73 4.47 6.00
CA GLU A 13 -11.59 5.84 6.51
C GLU A 13 -10.34 6.00 7.39
N ARG A 14 -10.07 5.03 8.27
CA ARG A 14 -8.84 5.01 9.08
C ARG A 14 -7.60 4.81 8.22
N ALA A 15 -7.69 4.01 7.17
CA ALA A 15 -6.61 3.80 6.21
C ALA A 15 -6.28 5.08 5.43
N GLN A 16 -7.30 5.80 4.95
CA GLN A 16 -7.14 7.08 4.28
C GLN A 16 -6.48 8.11 5.21
N ALA A 17 -6.96 8.21 6.46
CA ALA A 17 -6.34 9.08 7.46
C ALA A 17 -4.88 8.68 7.74
N ALA A 18 -4.60 7.39 7.88
CA ALA A 18 -3.24 6.89 8.12
C ALA A 18 -2.30 7.19 6.94
N LEU A 19 -2.76 7.07 5.70
CA LEU A 19 -2.02 7.43 4.50
C LEU A 19 -1.73 8.93 4.44
N SER A 20 -2.73 9.78 4.64
CA SER A 20 -2.53 11.24 4.63
C SER A 20 -1.64 11.74 5.76
N ASP A 21 -1.69 11.09 6.93
CA ASP A 21 -0.77 11.38 8.03
C ASP A 21 0.66 10.93 7.69
N PHE A 22 0.83 9.76 7.08
CA PHE A 22 2.14 9.22 6.71
C PHE A 22 2.80 10.08 5.63
N PHE A 23 2.02 10.48 4.64
CA PHE A 23 2.43 11.35 3.53
C PHE A 23 1.99 12.79 3.80
N ALA A 24 2.51 13.38 4.87
CA ALA A 24 2.11 14.72 5.31
C ALA A 24 2.13 15.74 4.16
N GLY A 25 1.01 16.46 3.99
CA GLY A 25 0.80 17.39 2.89
C GLY A 25 0.18 16.78 1.63
N GLN A 26 -0.07 15.47 1.62
CA GLN A 26 -0.80 14.78 0.56
C GLN A 26 -2.18 14.33 1.06
N SER A 27 -3.21 14.54 0.24
CA SER A 27 -4.58 14.11 0.51
C SER A 27 -5.28 13.83 -0.82
N GLY A 28 -6.01 12.73 -0.90
CA GLY A 28 -6.77 12.39 -2.10
C GLY A 28 -6.93 10.89 -2.27
N GLU A 29 -6.93 10.45 -3.53
CA GLU A 29 -7.07 9.05 -3.93
C GLU A 29 -5.72 8.37 -4.19
N THR A 30 -4.63 9.15 -4.22
CA THR A 30 -3.27 8.66 -4.48
C THR A 30 -2.26 9.38 -3.60
N TRP A 31 -1.37 8.62 -2.98
CA TRP A 31 -0.23 9.13 -2.24
C TRP A 31 1.06 8.67 -2.90
N VAL A 32 2.10 9.49 -2.84
CA VAL A 32 3.35 9.26 -3.55
C VAL A 32 4.50 9.29 -2.57
N LEU A 33 5.25 8.20 -2.53
CA LEU A 33 6.56 8.16 -1.92
C LEU A 33 7.58 8.67 -2.92
N PHE A 34 8.30 9.72 -2.55
CA PHE A 34 9.33 10.34 -3.37
C PHE A 34 10.72 9.90 -2.89
N ALA A 35 11.62 9.56 -3.82
CA ALA A 35 13.04 9.39 -3.53
C ALA A 35 13.72 10.75 -3.25
N ASN A 36 13.27 11.78 -3.94
CA ASN A 36 13.59 13.20 -3.79
C ASN A 36 12.49 14.03 -4.50
N ALA A 37 12.53 15.36 -4.40
CA ALA A 37 11.39 16.25 -4.66
C ALA A 37 10.58 15.97 -5.96
N ASP A 38 11.22 15.53 -7.04
CA ASP A 38 10.58 15.28 -8.33
C ASP A 38 10.78 13.83 -8.86
N ASP A 39 11.18 12.90 -7.98
CA ASP A 39 11.43 11.51 -8.36
C ASP A 39 10.52 10.53 -7.59
N PRO A 40 9.36 10.19 -8.15
CA PRO A 40 8.44 9.24 -7.55
C PRO A 40 9.04 7.84 -7.50
N MET A 41 9.07 7.27 -6.29
CA MET A 41 9.53 5.93 -5.98
C MET A 41 8.37 4.93 -6.01
N ALA A 42 7.24 5.28 -5.40
CA ALA A 42 6.04 4.44 -5.43
C ALA A 42 4.76 5.27 -5.28
N TYR A 43 3.66 4.69 -5.77
CA TYR A 43 2.32 5.25 -5.71
C TYR A 43 1.43 4.34 -4.86
N PHE A 44 0.67 4.93 -3.95
CA PHE A 44 -0.19 4.22 -3.02
C PHE A 44 -1.63 4.57 -3.31
N TYR A 45 -2.49 3.55 -3.34
CA TYR A 45 -3.91 3.66 -3.65
C TYR A 45 -4.72 2.91 -2.60
N LEU A 46 -5.88 3.46 -2.24
CA LEU A 46 -6.85 2.76 -1.41
C LEU A 46 -7.93 2.17 -2.32
N GLY A 47 -8.24 0.89 -2.15
CA GLY A 47 -9.24 0.16 -2.92
C GLY A 47 -9.78 -1.04 -2.16
N THR A 48 -10.30 -2.01 -2.91
CA THR A 48 -10.83 -3.27 -2.38
C THR A 48 -10.30 -4.44 -3.18
N ASN A 49 -10.39 -5.65 -2.61
CA ASN A 49 -10.09 -6.93 -3.27
C ASN A 49 -11.12 -7.31 -4.36
N GLU A 50 -11.50 -6.36 -5.22
CA GLU A 50 -12.66 -6.43 -6.11
C GLU A 50 -12.66 -7.70 -6.98
N TYR A 51 -11.49 -8.06 -7.48
CA TYR A 51 -11.30 -9.22 -8.35
C TYR A 51 -11.10 -10.54 -7.60
N GLY A 52 -10.99 -10.50 -6.26
CA GLY A 52 -10.72 -11.67 -5.42
C GLY A 52 -9.32 -12.24 -5.63
N GLU A 53 -8.34 -11.36 -5.89
CA GLU A 53 -6.93 -11.70 -6.10
C GLU A 53 -6.35 -12.41 -4.88
N PHE A 54 -6.73 -11.95 -3.69
CA PHE A 54 -6.37 -12.60 -2.44
C PHE A 54 -7.51 -13.49 -1.94
N GLU A 55 -7.49 -14.78 -2.30
CA GLU A 55 -8.55 -15.75 -1.98
C GLU A 55 -8.84 -15.89 -0.48
N GLU A 56 -7.88 -15.56 0.39
CA GLU A 56 -8.05 -15.61 1.85
C GLU A 56 -8.91 -14.46 2.41
N PHE A 57 -9.26 -13.46 1.58
CA PHE A 57 -10.09 -12.31 1.97
C PHE A 57 -11.36 -12.20 1.13
N ALA A 58 -12.38 -11.54 1.69
CA ALA A 58 -13.60 -11.22 0.95
C ALA A 58 -13.31 -10.28 -0.23
N LYS A 59 -14.18 -10.29 -1.26
CA LYS A 59 -14.03 -9.46 -2.47
C LYS A 59 -14.17 -7.95 -2.22
N ASP A 60 -14.73 -7.58 -1.09
CA ASP A 60 -14.87 -6.19 -0.62
C ASP A 60 -13.90 -5.88 0.52
N ALA A 61 -12.94 -6.76 0.81
CA ALA A 61 -11.91 -6.50 1.81
C ALA A 61 -11.09 -5.27 1.40
N ASN A 62 -10.90 -4.36 2.37
CA ASN A 62 -10.12 -3.15 2.13
C ASN A 62 -8.66 -3.49 1.82
N LEU A 63 -8.10 -2.75 0.86
CA LEU A 63 -6.77 -2.98 0.32
C LEU A 63 -6.07 -1.65 0.05
N ILE A 64 -4.78 -1.58 0.39
CA ILE A 64 -3.86 -0.56 -0.07
C ILE A 64 -2.92 -1.22 -1.07
N GLN A 65 -2.86 -0.71 -2.29
CA GLN A 65 -1.89 -1.12 -3.29
C GLN A 65 -0.75 -0.10 -3.34
N ALA A 66 0.48 -0.59 -3.42
CA ALA A 66 1.69 0.20 -3.57
C ALA A 66 2.43 -0.22 -4.84
N ASP A 67 2.40 0.63 -5.85
CA ASP A 67 3.01 0.40 -7.15
C ASP A 67 4.38 1.06 -7.24
N ILE A 68 5.41 0.25 -7.48
CA ILE A 68 6.80 0.71 -7.55
C ILE A 68 7.08 1.29 -8.94
N SER A 69 7.64 2.50 -8.95
CA SER A 69 8.18 3.15 -10.14
C SER A 69 9.28 2.27 -10.75
N GLY A 70 9.25 2.07 -12.07
CA GLY A 70 10.25 1.26 -12.76
C GLY A 70 11.70 1.75 -12.60
N ARG A 71 11.91 3.03 -12.25
CA ARG A 71 13.25 3.58 -11.94
C ARG A 71 13.78 3.15 -10.57
N HIS A 72 12.91 2.66 -9.70
CA HIS A 72 13.18 2.31 -8.29
C HIS A 72 12.83 0.85 -7.98
N PHE A 73 12.95 -0.04 -8.97
CA PHE A 73 12.51 -1.44 -8.88
C PHE A 73 13.14 -2.25 -7.72
N ASN A 74 14.30 -1.83 -7.20
CA ASN A 74 15.04 -2.51 -6.13
C ASN A 74 14.82 -1.88 -4.74
N GLU A 75 13.87 -0.95 -4.61
CA GLU A 75 13.62 -0.22 -3.35
C GLU A 75 12.53 -0.87 -2.48
N ASP A 76 12.36 -2.20 -2.62
CA ASP A 76 11.41 -3.06 -1.90
C ASP A 76 11.31 -2.72 -0.42
N ASP A 77 12.47 -2.67 0.26
CA ASP A 77 12.55 -2.49 1.71
C ASP A 77 11.90 -1.18 2.15
N LYS A 78 12.00 -0.12 1.34
CA LYS A 78 11.37 1.17 1.63
C LYS A 78 9.86 1.07 1.52
N ILE A 79 9.36 0.37 0.51
CA ILE A 79 7.91 0.22 0.29
C ILE A 79 7.31 -0.67 1.37
N VAL A 80 7.95 -1.80 1.67
CA VAL A 80 7.54 -2.71 2.74
C VAL A 80 7.60 -2.00 4.10
N ALA A 81 8.59 -1.14 4.36
CA ALA A 81 8.64 -0.35 5.59
C ALA A 81 7.46 0.63 5.72
N VAL A 82 7.04 1.28 4.63
CA VAL A 82 5.83 2.13 4.63
C VAL A 82 4.59 1.29 4.95
N LEU A 83 4.40 0.16 4.26
CA LEU A 83 3.25 -0.73 4.48
C LEU A 83 3.25 -1.32 5.89
N ALA A 84 4.42 -1.65 6.45
CA ALA A 84 4.55 -2.11 7.84
C ALA A 84 4.14 -1.00 8.83
N GLY A 85 4.56 0.24 8.59
CA GLY A 85 4.13 1.39 9.40
C GLY A 85 2.63 1.65 9.32
N LEU A 86 2.01 1.45 8.15
CA LEU A 86 0.55 1.52 8.00
C LEU A 86 -0.13 0.35 8.74
N ARG A 87 0.35 -0.88 8.56
CA ARG A 87 -0.13 -2.09 9.24
C ARG A 87 -0.16 -1.92 10.75
N ASP A 88 0.88 -1.32 11.34
CA ASP A 88 0.93 -1.09 12.78
C ASP A 88 -0.17 -0.12 13.28
N ARG A 89 -0.71 0.71 12.38
CA ARG A 89 -1.78 1.68 12.69
C ARG A 89 -3.18 1.16 12.39
N ILE A 90 -3.35 0.38 11.32
CA ILE A 90 -4.67 -0.03 10.81
C ILE A 90 -4.90 -1.54 10.79
N GLY A 91 -3.88 -2.35 11.10
CA GLY A 91 -3.90 -3.81 10.99
C GLY A 91 -3.71 -4.31 9.55
N GLY A 92 -4.07 -5.57 9.33
CA GLY A 92 -3.99 -6.22 8.02
C GLY A 92 -2.70 -7.02 7.79
N TYR A 93 -2.52 -7.45 6.55
CA TYR A 93 -1.44 -8.35 6.10
C TYR A 93 -0.79 -7.82 4.83
N ILE A 94 0.53 -7.96 4.73
CA ILE A 94 1.29 -7.46 3.59
C ILE A 94 1.56 -8.61 2.61
N PHE A 95 1.39 -8.35 1.32
CA PHE A 95 1.68 -9.27 0.22
C PHE A 95 2.55 -8.59 -0.83
N ASN A 96 3.34 -9.38 -1.56
CA ASN A 96 3.92 -8.95 -2.83
C ASN A 96 2.99 -9.29 -4.01
N ASP A 97 3.45 -9.00 -5.22
CA ASP A 97 2.78 -9.26 -6.50
C ASP A 97 2.80 -10.72 -6.96
N ASP A 98 3.42 -11.62 -6.18
CA ASP A 98 3.35 -13.08 -6.35
C ASP A 98 2.39 -13.73 -5.33
N ASP A 99 1.49 -12.96 -4.72
CA ASP A 99 0.57 -13.37 -3.65
C ASP A 99 1.26 -13.99 -2.42
N MET A 100 2.54 -13.70 -2.22
CA MET A 100 3.27 -14.17 -1.04
C MET A 100 3.10 -13.21 0.12
N LYS A 101 2.53 -13.74 1.20
CA LYS A 101 2.41 -13.05 2.48
C LYS A 101 3.79 -12.76 3.09
N LEU A 102 4.06 -11.48 3.37
CA LEU A 102 5.27 -11.01 4.03
C LEU A 102 5.08 -11.00 5.56
N ARG A 103 6.19 -11.21 6.29
CA ARG A 103 6.21 -11.24 7.76
C ARG A 103 6.24 -9.83 8.35
#